data_AF-A0A1F7IGH7-F1
#
_entry.id   AF-A0A1F7IGH7-F1
#
_cell.length_a   1.000
_cell.length_b   1.000
_cell.length_c   1.000
_cell.angle_alpha   90.00
_cell.angle_beta   90.00
_cell.angle_gamma   90.00
#
_symmetry.space_group_name_H-M   'P 1'
#
loop_
_entity.id
_entity.type
_entity.pdbx_description
1 polymer ?
#
loop_
_entity_poly.entity_id
_entity_poly.type
_entity_poly.pdbx_seq_one_letter_code
_entity_poly.pdbx_strand_id
1 'polypeptide(L)'
;MELPTPDPPELREELKKEKPKAHRFFNRSSAILVGVGVGRFFYDRYYSGDIAFGREALSLSLTIGLLLILGPFFMEMLIREDYHMRQRFRRDK
;
A
#
# COMPACT_ATOMS: atom_id res chain seq x y z
N MET A 1 -28.14 10.64 -4.78
CA MET A 1 -26.75 10.35 -4.36
C MET A 1 -26.17 11.68 -3.93
N GLU A 2 -26.09 11.93 -2.63
CA GLU A 2 -25.38 13.11 -2.13
C GLU A 2 -23.93 12.99 -2.60
N LEU A 3 -23.45 13.98 -3.36
CA LEU A 3 -22.05 14.02 -3.76
C LEU A 3 -21.21 14.00 -2.47
N PRO A 4 -20.13 13.19 -2.40
CA PRO A 4 -19.25 13.21 -1.25
C PRO A 4 -18.81 14.65 -1.03
N THR A 5 -19.13 15.18 0.15
CA THR A 5 -18.83 16.55 0.52
C THR A 5 -17.35 16.78 0.22
N PRO A 6 -17.00 17.76 -0.64
CA PRO A 6 -15.63 17.94 -1.06
C PRO A 6 -14.73 18.09 0.17
N ASP A 7 -13.66 17.28 0.25
CA ASP A 7 -12.72 17.32 1.37
C ASP A 7 -12.28 18.77 1.65
N PRO A 8 -12.20 19.22 2.92
CA PRO A 8 -11.79 20.59 3.24
C PRO A 8 -10.38 20.90 2.72
N PRO A 9 -10.07 22.18 2.40
CA PRO A 9 -8.82 22.56 1.75
C PRO A 9 -7.57 22.14 2.53
N GLU A 10 -7.62 22.20 3.87
CA GLU A 10 -6.54 21.73 4.75
C GLU A 10 -6.24 20.23 4.58
N LEU A 11 -7.29 19.39 4.61
CA LEU A 11 -7.18 17.95 4.41
C LEU A 11 -6.67 17.62 3.00
N ARG A 12 -7.06 18.40 1.99
CA ARG A 12 -6.55 18.23 0.61
C ARG A 12 -5.05 18.48 0.52
N GLU A 13 -4.52 19.46 1.25
CA GLU A 13 -3.09 19.75 1.26
C GLU A 13 -2.28 18.66 1.95
N GLU A 14 -2.75 18.16 3.09
CA GLU A 14 -2.14 17.04 3.81
C GLU A 14 -2.13 15.78 2.94
N LEU A 15 -3.27 15.42 2.36
CA LEU A 15 -3.40 14.32 1.43
C LEU A 15 -2.51 14.50 0.19
N LYS A 16 -2.39 15.71 -0.39
CA LYS A 16 -1.50 15.97 -1.53
C LYS A 16 -0.02 15.77 -1.19
N LYS A 17 0.38 16.03 0.05
CA LYS A 17 1.78 15.90 0.50
C LYS A 17 2.12 14.45 0.85
N GLU A 18 1.22 13.75 1.54
CA GLU A 18 1.50 12.44 2.10
C GLU A 18 1.17 11.28 1.15
N LYS A 19 0.06 11.35 0.41
CA LYS A 19 -0.33 10.31 -0.56
C LYS A 19 0.77 9.95 -1.55
N PRO A 20 1.41 10.89 -2.28
CA PRO A 20 2.40 10.52 -3.29
C PRO A 20 3.66 9.91 -2.71
N LYS A 21 3.99 10.18 -1.44
CA LYS A 21 5.11 9.54 -0.73
C LYS A 21 4.74 8.12 -0.33
N ALA A 22 3.58 7.93 0.28
CA ALA A 22 3.07 6.62 0.65
C ALA A 22 2.91 5.70 -0.58
N HIS A 23 2.21 6.16 -1.62
CA HIS A 23 2.07 5.39 -2.87
C HIS A 23 3.42 5.00 -3.48
N ARG A 24 4.40 5.91 -3.52
CA ARG A 24 5.74 5.58 -4.03
C ARG A 24 6.45 4.53 -3.18
N PHE A 25 6.37 4.65 -1.86
CA PHE A 25 6.99 3.69 -0.95
C PHE A 25 6.35 2.29 -1.12
N PHE A 26 5.03 2.20 -1.00
CA PHE A 26 4.29 0.94 -1.10
C PHE A 26 4.44 0.29 -2.48
N ASN A 27 4.36 1.06 -3.57
CA ASN A 27 4.54 0.52 -4.92
C ASN A 27 5.96 -0.02 -5.14
N ARG A 28 6.99 0.67 -4.64
CA ARG A 28 8.38 0.18 -4.72
C ARG A 28 8.57 -1.09 -3.91
N SER A 29 8.09 -1.12 -2.67
CA SER A 29 8.18 -2.29 -1.80
C SER A 29 7.45 -3.49 -2.41
N SER A 30 6.25 -3.28 -2.96
CA SER A 30 5.49 -4.31 -3.69
C SER A 30 6.27 -4.86 -4.88
N ALA A 31 6.81 -3.98 -5.74
CA ALA A 31 7.57 -4.39 -6.92
C ALA A 31 8.84 -5.18 -6.55
N ILE A 32 9.55 -4.76 -5.50
CA ILE A 32 10.76 -5.46 -5.01
C ILE A 32 10.39 -6.86 -4.52
N LEU A 33 9.35 -6.99 -3.68
CA LEU A 33 8.96 -8.28 -3.12
C LEU A 33 8.49 -9.25 -4.20
N VAL A 34 7.62 -8.79 -5.10
CA VAL A 34 7.19 -9.59 -6.26
C VAL A 34 8.39 -10.02 -7.10
N GLY A 35 9.30 -9.08 -7.39
CA GLY A 35 10.53 -9.36 -8.14
C GLY A 35 11.42 -10.42 -7.49
N VAL A 36 11.55 -10.41 -6.16
CA VAL A 36 12.33 -11.41 -5.42
C VAL A 36 11.72 -12.81 -5.57
N GLY A 37 10.40 -12.96 -5.40
CA GLY A 37 9.76 -14.28 -5.55
C GLY A 37 9.78 -14.79 -6.99
N VAL A 38 9.60 -13.91 -7.98
CA VAL A 38 9.75 -14.26 -9.40
C VAL A 38 11.19 -14.69 -9.70
N GLY A 39 12.17 -13.93 -9.23
CA GLY A 39 13.59 -14.27 -9.38
C GLY A 39 13.93 -15.62 -8.75
N ARG A 40 13.40 -15.90 -7.56
CA ARG A 40 13.59 -17.20 -6.90
C ARG A 40 12.96 -18.34 -7.67
N PHE A 41 11.74 -18.17 -8.19
CA PHE A 41 11.09 -19.18 -9.02
C PHE A 41 11.91 -19.51 -10.27
N PHE A 42 12.41 -18.50 -10.97
CA PHE A 42 13.27 -18.73 -12.14
C PHE A 42 14.60 -19.38 -11.75
N TYR A 43 15.22 -18.93 -10.66
CA TYR A 43 16.43 -19.55 -10.16
C TYR A 43 16.23 -21.04 -9.90
N ASP A 44 15.16 -21.40 -9.19
CA ASP A 44 14.87 -22.79 -8.86
C ASP A 44 14.57 -23.62 -10.11
N ARG A 45 13.82 -23.04 -11.06
CA ARG A 45 13.53 -23.66 -12.36
C ARG A 45 14.77 -23.94 -13.20
N TYR A 46 15.74 -23.02 -13.24
CA TYR A 46 16.89 -23.12 -14.13
C TYR A 46 18.11 -23.82 -13.49
N TYR A 47 18.29 -23.70 -12.18
CA TYR A 47 19.51 -24.17 -11.50
C TYR A 47 19.27 -25.34 -10.55
N SER A 48 18.10 -25.46 -9.92
CA SER A 48 17.81 -26.51 -8.94
C SER A 48 17.12 -27.73 -9.56
N GLY A 49 16.26 -27.52 -10.57
CA GLY A 49 15.42 -28.57 -11.14
C GLY A 49 14.21 -28.95 -10.27
N ASP A 50 14.24 -28.59 -8.97
CA ASP A 50 13.10 -28.60 -8.07
C ASP A 50 12.52 -27.20 -7.93
N ILE A 51 11.23 -27.07 -8.26
CA ILE A 51 10.48 -25.80 -8.25
C ILE A 51 9.57 -25.65 -7.03
N ALA A 52 9.51 -26.61 -6.11
CA ALA A 52 8.58 -26.59 -4.99
C ALA A 52 8.75 -25.32 -4.15
N PHE A 53 9.98 -25.04 -3.70
CA PHE A 53 10.30 -23.84 -2.94
C PHE A 53 10.07 -22.55 -3.75
N GLY A 54 10.49 -22.53 -5.01
CA GLY A 54 10.30 -21.37 -5.89
C GLY A 54 8.83 -21.02 -6.11
N ARG A 55 7.93 -22.01 -6.19
CA ARG A 55 6.48 -21.77 -6.29
C ARG A 55 5.90 -21.20 -5.00
N GLU A 56 6.30 -21.72 -3.86
CA GLU A 56 5.88 -21.19 -2.57
C GLU A 56 6.34 -19.74 -2.38
N ALA A 57 7.63 -19.47 -2.64
CA ALA A 57 8.21 -18.14 -2.57
C ALA A 57 7.50 -17.15 -3.52
N LEU A 58 7.17 -17.57 -4.73
CA LEU A 58 6.41 -16.76 -5.69
C LEU A 58 4.99 -16.48 -5.20
N SER A 59 4.30 -17.48 -4.67
CA SER A 59 2.94 -17.31 -4.16
C SER A 59 2.90 -16.31 -3.00
N LEU A 60 3.81 -16.47 -2.04
CA LEU A 60 3.92 -15.61 -0.87
C LEU A 60 4.29 -14.17 -1.28
N SER A 61 5.25 -14.02 -2.19
CA SER A 61 5.69 -12.70 -2.64
C SER A 61 4.59 -11.96 -3.41
N LEU A 62 3.80 -12.65 -4.23
CA LEU A 62 2.65 -12.08 -4.94
C LEU A 62 1.55 -11.68 -3.95
N THR A 63 1.26 -12.52 -2.96
CA THR A 63 0.26 -12.19 -1.91
C THR A 63 0.68 -10.93 -1.14
N ILE A 64 1.93 -10.85 -0.67
CA ILE A 64 2.41 -9.67 0.05
C ILE A 64 2.46 -8.45 -0.88
N GLY A 65 2.90 -8.62 -2.12
CA GLY A 65 2.91 -7.57 -3.13
C GLY A 65 1.52 -6.95 -3.36
N LEU A 66 0.49 -7.80 -3.48
CA LEU A 66 -0.91 -7.38 -3.59
C LEU A 66 -1.40 -6.64 -2.35
N LEU A 67 -1.09 -7.14 -1.15
CA LEU A 67 -1.48 -6.47 0.10
C LEU A 67 -0.85 -5.08 0.23
N LEU A 68 0.40 -4.92 -0.21
CA LEU A 68 1.09 -3.62 -0.16
C LEU A 68 0.51 -2.59 -1.13
N ILE A 69 -0.09 -3.02 -2.25
CA ILE A 69 -0.80 -2.10 -3.17
C ILE A 69 -2.02 -1.47 -2.48
N LEU A 70 -2.61 -2.15 -1.48
CA LEU A 70 -3.72 -1.61 -0.68
C LEU A 70 -3.24 -0.69 0.45
N GLY A 71 -1.97 -0.77 0.86
CA GLY A 71 -1.40 0.06 1.94
C GLY A 71 -1.67 1.58 1.82
N PRO A 72 -1.51 2.19 0.63
CA PRO A 72 -1.82 3.60 0.43
C PRO A 72 -3.28 3.98 0.71
N PHE A 73 -4.23 3.08 0.39
CA PHE A 73 -5.65 3.32 0.67
C PHE A 73 -5.92 3.37 2.18
N PHE A 74 -5.33 2.46 2.95
CA PHE A 74 -5.47 2.47 4.41
C PHE A 74 -4.83 3.70 5.05
N MET A 75 -3.66 4.13 4.56
CA MET A 75 -3.04 5.38 5.02
C MET A 75 -3.91 6.59 4.72
N GLU A 76 -4.52 6.66 3.53
CA GLU A 76 -5.46 7.73 3.20
C GLU A 76 -6.66 7.74 4.14
N MET A 77 -7.22 6.57 4.45
CA MET A 77 -8.35 6.43 5.38
C MET A 77 -7.97 6.91 6.78
N LEU A 78 -6.81 6.50 7.30
CA LEU A 78 -6.27 6.93 8.60
C LEU A 78 -6.09 8.45 8.68
N ILE A 79 -5.53 9.08 7.65
CA ILE A 79 -5.34 10.54 7.61
C ILE A 79 -6.69 11.26 7.66
N ARG A 80 -7.68 10.79 6.91
CA ARG A 80 -9.04 11.37 6.93
C ARG A 80 -9.69 11.23 8.30
N GLU A 81 -9.58 10.06 8.93
CA GLU A 81 -10.14 9.83 10.28
C GLU A 81 -9.48 10.70 11.34
N ASP A 82 -8.15 10.80 11.33
CA ASP A 82 -7.40 11.64 12.27
C ASP A 82 -7.80 13.12 12.14
N TYR A 83 -7.94 13.62 10.91
CA TYR A 83 -8.42 14.98 10.66
C TYR A 83 -9.81 15.23 11.25
N HIS A 84 -10.76 14.32 11.04
CA HIS A 84 -12.11 14.45 11.59
C HIS A 84 -12.15 14.36 13.12
N MET A 85 -11.26 13.56 13.74
CA MET A 85 -11.12 13.52 15.19
C MET A 85 -10.61 14.87 15.71
N ARG A 86 -9.53 15.41 15.14
CA ARG A 86 -8.97 16.72 15.53
C ARG A 86 -9.98 17.85 15.44
N GLN A 87 -10.82 17.85 14.39
CA GLN A 87 -11.88 18.85 14.25
C GLN A 87 -12.99 18.72 15.31
N ARG A 88 -13.40 17.50 15.67
CA ARG A 88 -14.37 17.26 16.75
C ARG A 88 -13.84 17.83 18.07
N PHE A 89 -12.60 17.51 18.43
CA PHE A 89 -11.97 18.03 19.66
C PHE A 89 -11.82 19.56 19.70
N ARG A 90 -11.76 20.25 18.55
CA ARG A 90 -11.73 21.72 18.50
C ARG A 90 -13.11 22.36 18.68
N ARG A 91 -14.20 21.65 18.39
CA ARG A 91 -15.57 22.18 18.56
C ARG A 91 -16.10 22.02 19.99
N ASP A 92 -15.54 21.08 20.75
CA ASP A 92 -15.92 20.81 22.14
C ASP A 92 -15.17 21.70 23.15
N LYS A 93 -14.36 22.67 22.68
CA LYS A 93 -13.66 23.69 23.48
C LYS A 93 -14.20 25.08 23.16
#